data_AF-A0A2V2RA20-F1
#
_entry.id   AF-A0A2V2RA20-F1
#
_cell.length_a   1.000
_cell.length_b   1.000
_cell.length_c   1.000
_cell.angle_alpha   90.00
_cell.angle_beta   90.00
_cell.angle_gamma   90.00
#
_symmetry.space_group_name_H-M   'P 1'
#
loop_
_entity.id
_entity.type
_entity.pdbx_description
1 polymer ?
#
loop_
_entity_poly.entity_id
_entity_poly.type
_entity_poly.pdbx_seq_one_letter_code
_entity_poly.pdbx_strand_id
1 'polypeptide(L)' 'KHLTYLSHIKPLSFREQRMLERSRYLVVSELAAVCRQAECMIEPRVDQALAKACSKHDRRPVRVRAAGAAVGH' A
#
# COMPACT_ATOMS: atom_id res chain seq x y z
N LYS A 1 0.87 0.68 2.61
CA LYS A 1 2.31 0.55 2.98
C LYS A 1 2.85 -0.85 2.73
N HIS A 2 2.25 -1.93 3.25
CA HIS A 2 2.75 -3.29 3.02
C HIS A 2 2.68 -3.70 1.53
N LEU A 3 1.58 -3.41 0.84
CA LEU A 3 1.44 -3.69 -0.60
C LEU A 3 2.34 -2.82 -1.48
N THR A 4 2.51 -1.55 -1.12
CA THR A 4 3.43 -0.62 -1.81
C THR A 4 4.87 -1.12 -1.74
N TYR A 5 5.30 -1.60 -0.58
CA TYR A 5 6.62 -2.22 -0.41
C TYR A 5 6.76 -3.53 -1.19
N LEU A 6 5.76 -4.42 -1.14
CA LEU A 6 5.77 -5.66 -1.93
C LEU A 6 5.87 -5.39 -3.43
N SER A 7 5.28 -4.29 -3.93
CA SER A 7 5.38 -3.88 -5.34
C SER A 7 6.80 -3.55 -5.81
N HIS A 8 7.71 -3.21 -4.89
CA HIS A 8 9.11 -2.93 -5.22
C HIS A 8 9.98 -4.19 -5.25
N ILE A 9 9.54 -5.28 -4.59
CA ILE A 9 10.29 -6.53 -4.46
C ILE A 9 9.84 -7.57 -5.48
N LYS A 10 8.54 -7.60 -5.77
CA LYS A 10 7.94 -8.53 -6.73
C LYS A 10 6.82 -7.84 -7.52
N PRO A 11 6.57 -8.24 -8.77
CA PRO A 11 5.32 -7.90 -9.43
C PRO A 11 4.15 -8.39 -8.55
N LEU A 12 3.27 -7.46 -8.16
CA LEU A 12 2.10 -7.78 -7.37
C LEU A 12 1.16 -8.69 -8.18
N SER A 13 0.56 -9.67 -7.52
CA SER A 13 -0.57 -10.40 -8.11
C SER A 13 -1.73 -9.44 -8.36
N PHE A 14 -2.61 -9.78 -9.29
CA PHE A 14 -3.80 -8.97 -9.61
C PHE A 14 -4.61 -8.60 -8.36
N ARG A 15 -4.73 -9.53 -7.41
CA ARG A 15 -5.42 -9.31 -6.13
C ARG A 15 -4.70 -8.27 -5.27
N GLU A 16 -3.37 -8.35 -5.20
CA GLU A 16 -2.56 -7.40 -4.43
C GLU A 16 -2.54 -6.00 -5.07
N GLN A 17 -2.50 -5.92 -6.39
CA GLN A 17 -2.57 -4.65 -7.12
C GLN A 17 -3.93 -3.96 -6.91
N ARG A 18 -5.03 -4.70 -7.06
CA ARG A 18 -6.38 -4.18 -6.79
C ARG A 18 -6.58 -3.81 -5.33
N MET A 19 -5.97 -4.55 -4.40
CA MET A 19 -6.00 -4.22 -2.98
C MET A 19 -5.20 -2.94 -2.69
N LEU A 20 -4.06 -2.73 -3.36
CA LEU A 20 -3.26 -1.51 -3.25
C LEU A 20 -4.03 -0.30 -3.76
N GLU A 21 -4.63 -0.41 -4.94
CA GLU A 21 -5.44 0.65 -5.56
C GLU A 21 -6.62 1.03 -4.67
N ARG A 22 -7.41 0.05 -4.19
CA ARG A 22 -8.51 0.31 -3.26
C ARG A 22 -8.04 0.92 -1.94
N SER A 23 -6.95 0.41 -1.37
CA SER A 23 -6.42 0.94 -0.11
C SER A 23 -5.94 2.38 -0.27
N ARG A 24 -5.35 2.71 -1.42
CA ARG A 24 -4.91 4.08 -1.75
C ARG A 24 -6.11 5.01 -1.89
N TYR A 25 -7.14 4.59 -2.64
CA TYR A 25 -8.38 5.36 -2.81
C TYR A 25 -9.01 5.70 -1.46
N LEU A 26 -9.24 4.71 -0.59
CA LEU A 26 -9.84 4.93 0.73
C LEU A 26 -9.06 5.94 1.57
N VAL A 27 -7.73 5.84 1.60
CA VAL A 27 -6.89 6.77 2.37
C VAL A 27 -6.97 8.20 1.81
N VAL A 28 -6.96 8.35 0.47
CA VAL A 28 -7.06 9.65 -0.18
C VAL A 28 -8.43 10.27 0.06
N SER A 29 -9.52 9.52 -0.14
CA SER A 29 -10.88 10.04 0.01
C SER A 29 -11.18 10.44 1.47
N GLU A 30 -10.75 9.65 2.45
CA GLU A 30 -10.92 10.01 3.88
C GLU A 30 -10.12 11.28 4.23
N LEU A 31 -8.88 11.39 3.76
CA LEU A 31 -8.06 12.58 4.00
C LEU A 31 -8.61 13.82 3.28
N ALA A 32 -9.12 13.67 2.07
CA ALA A 32 -9.79 14.74 1.33
C ALA A 32 -11.04 15.24 2.07
N ALA A 33 -11.86 14.32 2.58
CA ALA A 33 -13.04 14.63 3.39
C ALA A 33 -12.67 15.37 4.68
N VAL A 34 -11.68 14.88 5.44
CA VAL A 34 -11.24 15.48 6.72
C VAL A 34 -10.57 16.84 6.51
N CYS A 35 -9.70 16.95 5.50
CA CYS A 35 -8.99 18.21 5.21
C CYS A 35 -9.86 19.23 4.46
N ARG A 36 -11.06 18.86 3.99
CA ARG A 36 -11.90 19.67 3.08
C ARG A 36 -11.10 20.17 1.87
N GLN A 37 -10.30 19.28 1.30
CA GLN A 37 -9.46 19.56 0.14
C GLN A 37 -9.83 18.61 -0.99
N ALA A 38 -9.63 19.05 -2.24
CA ALA A 38 -9.82 18.17 -3.39
C ALA A 38 -8.82 17.00 -3.35
N GLU A 39 -9.25 15.82 -3.80
CA GLU A 39 -8.44 14.60 -3.81
C GLU A 39 -7.11 14.80 -4.56
N CYS A 40 -7.12 15.59 -5.65
CA CYS A 40 -5.93 15.94 -6.43
C CYS A 40 -4.81 16.64 -5.61
N MET A 41 -5.15 17.32 -4.52
CA MET A 41 -4.18 17.95 -3.62
C MET A 41 -3.64 16.98 -2.56
N ILE A 42 -4.40 15.93 -2.25
CA ILE A 42 -4.09 14.94 -1.23
C ILE A 42 -3.30 13.77 -1.82
N GLU A 43 -3.63 13.32 -3.03
CA GLU A 43 -2.95 12.24 -3.75
C GLU A 43 -1.42 12.36 -3.74
N PRO A 44 -0.79 13.48 -4.19
CA PRO A 44 0.66 13.59 -4.23
C PRO A 44 1.28 13.57 -2.83
N ARG A 45 0.58 14.07 -1.80
CA ARG A 45 1.06 14.05 -0.41
C ARG A 45 1.05 12.64 0.16
N VAL A 46 0.00 11.87 -0.14
CA VAL A 46 -0.11 10.45 0.24
C VAL A 46 0.97 9.64 -0.45
N ASP A 47 1.24 9.88 -1.73
CA ASP A 47 2.30 9.20 -2.48
C ASP A 47 3.68 9.46 -1.93
N GLN A 48 4.02 10.72 -1.66
CA GLN A 48 5.29 11.05 -1.03
C GLN A 48 5.43 10.40 0.35
N ALA A 49 4.37 10.37 1.15
CA ALA A 49 4.37 9.73 2.47
C ALA A 49 4.52 8.21 2.38
N LEU A 50 3.89 7.57 1.38
CA LEU A 50 4.02 6.14 1.10
C LEU A 50 5.43 5.80 0.61
N ALA A 51 5.98 6.57 -0.33
CA ALA A 51 7.35 6.39 -0.83
C ALA A 51 8.38 6.50 0.31
N LYS A 52 8.32 7.57 1.11
CA LYS A 52 9.18 7.76 2.30
C LYS A 52 9.06 6.60 3.29
N ALA A 53 7.86 6.08 3.49
CA ALA A 53 7.65 4.97 4.42
C ALA A 53 8.14 3.61 3.88
N CYS A 54 8.12 3.41 2.56
CA CYS A 54 8.68 2.22 1.92
C CYS A 54 10.22 2.25 2.00
N SER A 55 10.85 3.40 1.72
CA SER A 55 12.31 3.56 1.85
C SER A 55 12.82 3.33 3.28
N LYS A 56 12.02 3.68 4.30
CA LYS A 56 12.36 3.40 5.71
C LYS A 56 12.25 1.92 6.09
N HIS A 57 11.45 1.13 5.36
CA HIS A 57 11.23 -0.28 5.65
C HIS A 57 12.34 -1.20 5.12
N ASP A 58 13.14 -0.72 4.17
CA ASP A 58 14.33 -1.42 3.63
C ASP A 58 15.30 -1.88 4.75
N ARG A 59 15.34 -1.16 5.87
CA ARG A 59 16.20 -1.47 7.03
C ARG A 59 15.67 -2.57 7.96
N ARG A 60 14.47 -3.11 7.74
CA ARG A 60 13.89 -4.16 8.59
C ARG A 60 13.53 -5.35 7.72
N PRO A 61 14.27 -6.48 7.81
CA PRO A 61 13.93 -7.67 7.05
C PRO A 61 12.56 -8.14 7.54
N VAL A 62 11.54 -7.93 6.72
CA VAL A 62 10.22 -8.50 6.98
C VAL A 62 10.37 -9.99 6.73
N ARG A 63 10.31 -10.78 7.81
CA ARG A 63 10.07 -12.21 7.69
C ARG A 63 8.78 -12.36 6.90
N VAL A 64 8.91 -12.77 5.65
CA VAL A 64 7.79 -13.12 4.78
C VAL A 64 7.09 -14.29 5.46
N ARG A 65 6.01 -14.01 6.21
CA ARG A 65 5.06 -15.04 6.62
C ARG A 65 4.26 -15.41 5.37
N ALA A 66 4.84 -16.28 4.56
CA ALA A 66 4.09 -17.14 3.67
C ALA A 66 3.47 -18.24 4.55
N ALA A 67 2.21 -18.07 4.94
CA ALA A 67 1.41 -19.10 5.58
C ALA A 67 -0.07 -18.76 5.33
N GLY A 68 -0.86 -19.55 4.60
CA GLY A 68 -0.59 -20.79 3.91
C GLY A 68 -1.66 -21.00 2.84
N ALA A 69 -1.24 -21.52 1.70
CA ALA A 69 -2.11 -22.19 0.75
C ALA A 69 -1.62 -23.64 0.71
N ALA A 70 -2.34 -24.55 1.38
CA ALA A 70 -2.33 -25.99 1.10
C ALA A 70 -3.29 -26.74 2.05
N VAL A 71 -4.06 -27.67 1.44
CA VAL A 71 -4.58 -28.93 1.98
C VAL A 71 -5.94 -28.94 2.71
N GLY A 72 -6.98 -29.35 1.96
CA GLY A 72 -7.67 -30.65 2.11
C GLY A 72 -8.84 -30.77 3.10
N HIS A 73 -10.08 -30.95 2.59
CA HIS A 73 -10.82 -32.22 2.56
C HIS A 73 -12.03 -32.06 1.62
#